data_AF-A0A1H8TLA2-F1
#
_entry.id   AF-A0A1H8TLA2-F1
#
_cell.length_a   1.000
_cell.length_b   1.000
_cell.length_c   1.000
_cell.angle_alpha   90.00
_cell.angle_beta   90.00
_cell.angle_gamma   90.00
#
_symmetry.space_group_name_H-M   'P 1'
#
loop_
_entity.id
_entity.type
_entity.pdbx_description
1 polymer ?
#
loop_
_entity_poly.entity_id
_entity_poly.type
_entity_poly.pdbx_seq_one_letter_code
_entity_poly.pdbx_strand_id
1 'polypeptide(L)'
;MRSSILSVLRKNQGEYVSGEEISRQLAVSRTAIWKHIRALKQDGYLIEAHPRRGYCLSEVPDLLLPDEIKNDLSTQVLGKEIYWFDSVDSTSNEAKKLAAAGCPEGTLVLAEAQCTGRGRLARGWFSPRGKGIWLSIVLRPPFQPYDAPKCTLMTAVALTRAIRRTTGVLCGIKWPNDILYNGKKIVGILTEMSAEMDAINYVVLGMGTNVNIAADEFPSELAGIATSLAEAAGRPFCRKTVLKEILAELETVYLEVSRSGFDGILKEWRRLSVTLGQTVQVVGPDKQFSGLAVDIDASGALLVQTAGSLETVIAGDVSIRPAVTEKSK
;
A
#
# COMPACT_ATOMS: atom_id res chain seq x y z
N MET A 1 -1.48 26.81 -6.46
CA MET A 1 -0.41 27.82 -6.26
C MET A 1 0.79 27.26 -5.50
N ARG A 2 0.60 26.69 -4.29
CA ARG A 2 1.71 26.08 -3.53
C ARG A 2 2.48 25.01 -4.33
N SER A 3 1.76 24.08 -4.97
CA SER A 3 2.32 23.03 -5.82
C SER A 3 3.09 23.60 -7.01
N SER A 4 2.64 24.73 -7.57
CA SER A 4 3.30 25.44 -8.68
C SER A 4 4.63 26.07 -8.23
N ILE A 5 4.66 26.73 -7.06
CA ILE A 5 5.90 27.28 -6.47
C ILE A 5 6.90 26.16 -6.18
N LEU A 6 6.43 25.06 -5.59
CA LEU A 6 7.28 23.90 -5.32
C LEU A 6 7.83 23.27 -6.61
N SER A 7 7.04 23.20 -7.68
CA SER A 7 7.49 22.72 -9.00
C SER A 7 8.64 23.59 -9.56
N VAL A 8 8.56 24.92 -9.43
CA VAL A 8 9.64 25.82 -9.85
C VAL A 8 10.92 25.57 -9.03
N LEU A 9 10.79 25.44 -7.71
CA LEU A 9 11.96 25.16 -6.84
C LEU A 9 12.58 23.80 -7.10
N ARG A 10 11.78 22.77 -7.41
CA ARG A 10 12.26 21.43 -7.76
C ARG A 10 13.04 21.38 -9.06
N LYS A 11 12.57 22.10 -10.09
CA LYS A 11 13.30 22.20 -11.36
C LYS A 11 14.70 22.80 -11.19
N ASN A 12 14.90 23.56 -10.12
CA ASN A 12 16.16 24.21 -9.76
C ASN A 12 16.67 23.71 -8.39
N GLN A 13 16.45 22.42 -8.08
CA GLN A 13 16.85 21.88 -6.76
C GLN A 13 18.36 22.02 -6.56
N GLY A 14 18.77 22.52 -5.38
CA GLY A 14 20.17 22.86 -5.09
C GLY A 14 20.62 24.23 -5.63
N GLU A 15 19.79 24.91 -6.42
CA GLU A 15 20.07 26.24 -6.96
C GLU A 15 19.09 27.29 -6.41
N TYR A 16 19.54 28.55 -6.41
CA TYR A 16 18.73 29.67 -5.94
C TYR A 16 17.86 30.24 -7.06
N VAL A 17 16.55 30.32 -6.80
CA VAL A 17 15.59 31.00 -7.68
C VAL A 17 15.11 32.29 -7.01
N SER A 18 15.23 33.41 -7.72
CA SER A 18 14.82 34.70 -7.17
C SER A 18 13.30 34.78 -6.96
N GLY A 19 12.86 35.47 -5.90
CA GLY A 19 11.42 35.68 -5.68
C GLY A 19 10.76 36.50 -6.81
N GLU A 20 11.54 37.27 -7.56
CA GLU A 20 11.10 37.96 -8.78
C GLU A 20 10.82 37.00 -9.92
N GLU A 21 11.70 36.03 -10.12
CA GLU A 21 11.55 35.01 -11.15
C GLU A 21 10.30 34.18 -10.90
N ILE A 22 10.13 33.69 -9.67
CA ILE A 22 8.94 32.92 -9.28
C ILE A 22 7.66 33.77 -9.46
N SER A 23 7.73 35.06 -9.10
CA SER A 23 6.61 36.01 -9.23
C SER A 23 6.19 36.20 -10.69
N ARG A 24 7.18 36.35 -11.59
CA ARG A 24 6.98 36.49 -13.03
C ARG A 24 6.43 35.21 -13.66
N GLN A 25 7.03 34.06 -13.34
CA GLN A 25 6.60 32.77 -13.91
C GLN A 25 5.19 32.38 -13.49
N LEU A 26 4.78 32.69 -12.25
CA LEU A 26 3.51 32.25 -11.69
C LEU A 26 2.45 33.36 -11.60
N ALA A 27 2.76 34.57 -12.08
CA ALA A 27 1.89 35.74 -12.05
C ALA A 27 1.29 36.03 -10.65
N VAL A 28 2.11 35.93 -9.60
CA VAL A 28 1.71 36.18 -8.20
C VAL A 28 2.66 37.13 -7.49
N SER A 29 2.18 37.84 -6.47
CA SER A 29 3.01 38.79 -5.71
C SER A 29 4.13 38.09 -4.92
N ARG A 30 5.26 38.79 -4.73
CA ARG A 30 6.36 38.31 -3.87
C ARG A 30 5.92 38.01 -2.44
N THR A 31 4.95 38.76 -1.92
CA THR A 31 4.36 38.53 -0.59
C THR A 31 3.58 37.22 -0.54
N ALA A 32 2.83 36.88 -1.59
CA ALA A 32 2.15 35.59 -1.69
C ALA A 32 3.16 34.43 -1.75
N ILE A 33 4.25 34.59 -2.53
CA ILE A 33 5.34 33.60 -2.59
C ILE A 33 5.94 33.39 -1.20
N TRP A 34 6.30 34.46 -0.48
CA TRP A 34 6.86 34.35 0.87
C TRP A 34 5.93 33.58 1.82
N LYS A 35 4.62 33.84 1.79
CA LYS A 35 3.63 33.10 2.59
C LYS A 35 3.63 31.61 2.24
N HIS A 36 3.64 31.26 0.95
CA HIS A 36 3.67 29.87 0.51
C HIS A 36 5.00 29.18 0.85
N ILE A 37 6.14 29.86 0.73
CA ILE A 37 7.46 29.33 1.14
C ILE A 37 7.46 29.06 2.64
N ARG A 38 6.90 29.95 3.45
CA ARG A 38 6.80 29.74 4.90
C ARG A 38 5.96 28.51 5.24
N ALA A 39 4.83 28.32 4.54
CA ALA A 39 4.01 27.11 4.69
C ALA A 39 4.76 25.85 4.27
N LEU A 40 5.49 25.88 3.14
CA LEU A 40 6.33 24.74 2.71
C LEU A 40 7.41 24.40 3.75
N LYS A 41 8.06 25.40 4.37
CA LYS A 41 8.99 25.14 5.48
C LYS A 41 8.30 24.47 6.68
N GLN A 42 7.06 24.87 6.99
CA GLN A 42 6.27 24.25 8.05
C GLN A 42 5.89 22.80 7.72
N ASP A 43 5.68 22.49 6.44
CA ASP A 43 5.44 21.13 5.95
C ASP A 43 6.74 20.27 5.89
N GLY A 44 7.87 20.79 6.37
CA GLY A 44 9.14 20.05 6.48
C GLY A 44 10.08 20.17 5.27
N TYR A 45 9.81 21.06 4.31
CA TYR A 45 10.73 21.32 3.19
C TYR A 45 11.90 22.17 3.66
N LEU A 46 13.13 21.71 3.42
CA LEU A 46 14.32 22.50 3.67
C LEU A 46 14.51 23.48 2.52
N ILE A 47 14.00 24.69 2.71
CA ILE A 47 14.14 25.79 1.77
C ILE A 47 15.06 26.84 2.40
N GLU A 48 16.24 27.03 1.85
CA GLU A 48 17.10 28.14 2.21
C GLU A 48 16.59 29.43 1.59
N ALA A 49 16.64 30.52 2.35
CA ALA A 49 16.29 31.84 1.86
C ALA A 49 17.52 32.74 2.02
N HIS A 50 18.00 33.33 0.92
CA HIS A 50 19.17 34.19 0.93
C HIS A 50 18.81 35.57 0.37
N PRO A 51 19.22 36.67 1.03
CA PRO A 51 19.01 38.03 0.51
C PRO A 51 19.55 38.17 -0.91
N ARG A 52 18.79 38.80 -1.81
CA ARG A 52 19.14 39.03 -3.24
C ARG A 52 19.26 37.80 -4.15
N ARG A 53 19.46 36.58 -3.62
CA ARG A 53 19.51 35.33 -4.41
C ARG A 53 18.16 34.61 -4.49
N GLY A 54 17.32 34.77 -3.46
CA GLY A 54 15.98 34.18 -3.41
C GLY A 54 15.93 32.89 -2.58
N TYR A 55 15.31 31.86 -3.13
CA TYR A 55 14.99 30.61 -2.43
C TYR A 55 15.68 29.41 -3.09
N CYS A 56 16.25 28.51 -2.30
CA CYS A 56 16.84 27.26 -2.75
C CYS A 56 16.18 26.10 -2.01
N LEU A 57 15.70 25.08 -2.72
CA LEU A 57 15.22 23.85 -2.10
C LEU A 57 16.40 22.89 -1.97
N SER A 58 16.84 22.64 -0.73
CA SER A 58 17.96 21.73 -0.44
C SER A 58 17.48 20.30 -0.26
N GLU A 59 16.45 20.08 0.56
CA GLU A 59 15.88 18.75 0.80
C GLU A 59 14.35 18.73 0.76
N VAL A 60 13.82 17.61 0.31
CA VAL A 60 12.38 17.34 0.24
C VAL A 60 12.06 16.29 1.31
N PRO A 61 11.06 16.53 2.18
CA PRO A 61 10.71 15.56 3.20
C PRO A 61 10.19 14.28 2.55
N ASP A 62 10.55 13.14 3.11
CA ASP A 62 9.87 11.88 2.82
C ASP A 62 8.54 11.87 3.56
N LEU A 63 7.60 12.73 3.15
CA LEU A 63 6.21 12.76 3.60
C LEU A 63 5.31 12.47 2.40
N LEU A 64 4.20 11.77 2.63
CA LEU A 64 3.25 11.32 1.61
C LEU A 64 2.21 12.41 1.27
N LEU A 65 2.64 13.66 1.22
CA LEU A 65 1.75 14.80 0.99
C LEU A 65 1.05 14.69 -0.39
N PRO A 66 -0.23 15.09 -0.52
CA PRO A 66 -0.97 14.96 -1.78
C PRO A 66 -0.27 15.58 -3.00
N ASP A 67 0.32 16.76 -2.85
CA ASP A 67 1.06 17.44 -3.92
C ASP A 67 2.29 16.62 -4.37
N GLU A 68 2.95 15.94 -3.44
CA GLU A 68 4.13 15.11 -3.70
C GLU A 68 3.79 13.85 -4.49
N ILE A 69 2.63 13.26 -4.16
CA ILE A 69 2.13 12.04 -4.78
C ILE A 69 1.53 12.34 -6.14
N LYS A 70 0.72 13.40 -6.28
CA LYS A 70 0.09 13.77 -7.56
C LYS A 70 1.09 14.20 -8.62
N ASN A 71 2.20 14.81 -8.23
CA ASN A 71 3.24 15.19 -9.19
C ASN A 71 3.83 13.92 -9.85
N ASP A 72 3.88 13.88 -11.17
CA ASP A 72 4.41 12.74 -11.94
C ASP A 72 3.69 11.40 -11.69
N LEU A 73 2.45 11.42 -11.19
CA LEU A 73 1.65 10.21 -11.03
C LEU A 73 1.11 9.76 -12.40
N SER A 74 1.53 8.57 -12.84
CA SER A 74 1.20 8.01 -14.16
C SER A 74 -0.20 7.39 -14.26
N THR A 75 -0.89 7.24 -13.13
CA THR A 75 -2.23 6.64 -13.09
C THR A 75 -3.28 7.52 -13.77
N GLN A 76 -4.41 6.94 -14.16
CA GLN A 76 -5.55 7.62 -14.78
C GLN A 76 -6.71 7.79 -13.80
N VAL A 77 -6.92 6.82 -12.91
CA VAL A 77 -8.03 6.72 -11.96
C VAL A 77 -7.51 6.78 -10.52
N LEU A 78 -6.52 5.97 -10.17
CA LEU A 78 -6.07 5.85 -8.78
C LEU A 78 -5.29 7.09 -8.31
N GLY A 79 -5.62 7.62 -7.14
CA GLY A 79 -4.88 8.73 -6.52
C GLY A 79 -5.14 10.10 -7.15
N LYS A 80 -6.20 10.26 -7.95
CA LYS A 80 -6.62 11.58 -8.46
C LYS A 80 -7.22 12.45 -7.35
N GLU A 81 -7.98 11.82 -6.47
CA GLU A 81 -8.42 12.40 -5.20
C GLU A 81 -7.63 11.78 -4.06
N ILE A 82 -6.99 12.61 -3.23
CA ILE A 82 -6.12 12.16 -2.14
C ILE A 82 -6.53 12.88 -0.86
N TYR A 83 -6.92 12.10 0.14
CA TYR A 83 -7.10 12.55 1.52
C TYR A 83 -5.88 12.11 2.32
N TRP A 84 -5.12 13.07 2.84
CA TRP A 84 -3.91 12.80 3.62
C TRP A 84 -4.12 13.23 5.06
N PHE A 85 -3.67 12.39 5.98
CA PHE A 85 -3.75 12.61 7.41
C PHE A 85 -2.36 12.50 8.04
N ASP A 86 -2.05 13.44 8.92
CA ASP A 86 -0.84 13.37 9.73
C ASP A 86 -0.89 12.19 10.72
N SER A 87 -2.06 11.97 11.32
CA SER A 87 -2.41 10.80 12.12
C SER A 87 -3.90 10.55 12.01
N VAL A 88 -4.32 9.29 11.97
CA VAL A 88 -5.72 8.87 11.87
C VAL A 88 -5.94 7.59 12.66
N ASP A 89 -7.18 7.27 13.03
CA ASP A 89 -7.47 5.97 13.63
C ASP A 89 -7.17 4.82 12.68
N SER A 90 -7.79 4.85 11.49
CA SER A 90 -7.50 3.91 10.40
C SER A 90 -7.86 4.52 9.05
N THR A 91 -6.95 4.38 8.07
CA THR A 91 -7.22 4.80 6.69
C THR A 91 -8.41 4.05 6.08
N SER A 92 -8.64 2.80 6.47
CA SER A 92 -9.77 2.01 5.97
C SER A 92 -11.10 2.55 6.45
N ASN A 93 -11.16 3.00 7.71
CA ASN A 93 -12.38 3.59 8.27
C ASN A 93 -12.72 4.92 7.58
N GLU A 94 -11.73 5.77 7.35
CA GLU A 94 -11.94 7.02 6.60
C GLU A 94 -12.32 6.75 5.14
N ALA A 95 -11.68 5.79 4.48
CA ALA A 95 -12.04 5.38 3.13
C ALA A 95 -13.50 4.87 3.04
N LYS A 96 -13.95 4.07 4.02
CA LYS A 96 -15.36 3.62 4.09
C LYS A 96 -16.33 4.79 4.28
N LYS A 97 -16.01 5.76 5.13
CA LYS A 97 -16.83 6.98 5.31
C LYS A 97 -16.94 7.78 4.00
N LEU A 98 -15.82 8.01 3.33
CA LEU A 98 -15.78 8.72 2.05
C LEU A 98 -16.53 7.97 0.95
N ALA A 99 -16.36 6.64 0.90
CA ALA A 99 -17.04 5.78 -0.08
C ALA A 99 -18.57 5.81 0.10
N ALA A 100 -19.04 5.77 1.34
CA ALA A 100 -20.47 5.90 1.70
C ALA A 100 -21.02 7.30 1.41
N ALA A 101 -20.18 8.34 1.48
CA ALA A 101 -20.53 9.70 1.06
C ALA A 101 -20.48 9.91 -0.47
N GLY A 102 -20.17 8.87 -1.24
CA GLY A 102 -20.18 8.92 -2.70
C GLY A 102 -18.90 9.46 -3.33
N CYS A 103 -17.74 9.35 -2.67
CA CYS A 103 -16.47 9.78 -3.27
C CYS A 103 -16.21 9.06 -4.61
N PRO A 104 -15.49 9.71 -5.55
CA PRO A 104 -15.11 9.09 -6.82
C PRO A 104 -14.31 7.81 -6.65
N GLU A 105 -14.38 6.94 -7.66
CA GLU A 105 -13.49 5.79 -7.77
C GLU A 105 -12.02 6.23 -7.83
N GLY A 106 -11.13 5.43 -7.23
CA GLY A 106 -9.71 5.71 -7.15
C GLY A 106 -9.33 6.71 -6.07
N THR A 107 -10.29 7.17 -5.24
CA THR A 107 -10.01 7.99 -4.06
C THR A 107 -9.03 7.26 -3.15
N LEU A 108 -7.92 7.93 -2.86
CA LEU A 108 -6.81 7.43 -2.05
C LEU A 108 -6.83 8.13 -0.68
N VAL A 109 -6.83 7.33 0.37
CA VAL A 109 -6.62 7.78 1.75
C VAL A 109 -5.23 7.40 2.19
N LEU A 110 -4.43 8.36 2.65
CA LEU A 110 -3.07 8.18 3.14
C LEU A 110 -2.95 8.68 4.57
N ALA A 111 -2.10 8.02 5.36
CA ALA A 111 -1.71 8.55 6.66
C ALA A 111 -0.21 8.37 6.92
N GLU A 112 0.39 9.30 7.67
CA GLU A 112 1.75 9.10 8.17
C GLU A 112 1.79 8.11 9.34
N ALA A 113 0.75 8.08 10.17
CA ALA A 113 0.58 7.16 11.29
C ALA A 113 -0.88 6.68 11.41
N GLN A 114 -1.08 5.49 11.97
CA GLN A 114 -2.41 5.04 12.42
C GLN A 114 -2.42 4.71 13.91
N CYS A 115 -3.40 5.24 14.65
CA CYS A 115 -3.57 4.98 16.08
C CYS A 115 -4.18 3.60 16.34
N THR A 116 -5.13 3.18 15.51
CA THR A 116 -5.86 1.91 15.64
C THR A 116 -5.88 1.16 14.31
N GLY A 117 -4.72 1.10 13.65
CA GLY A 117 -4.53 0.36 12.41
C GLY A 117 -5.04 -1.08 12.55
N ARG A 118 -5.78 -1.57 11.56
CA ARG A 118 -6.45 -2.88 11.62
C ARG A 118 -5.98 -3.80 10.51
N GLY A 119 -5.76 -5.04 10.87
CA GLY A 119 -5.70 -6.18 9.97
C GLY A 119 -6.99 -7.01 10.02
N ARG A 120 -6.93 -8.20 9.42
CA ARG A 120 -8.02 -9.18 9.47
C ARG A 120 -8.29 -9.66 10.89
N LEU A 121 -9.52 -10.13 11.13
CA LEU A 121 -9.96 -10.70 12.42
C LEU A 121 -9.68 -9.75 13.60
N ALA A 122 -9.88 -8.45 13.38
CA ALA A 122 -9.68 -7.38 14.37
C ALA A 122 -8.26 -7.29 14.99
N ARG A 123 -7.25 -7.90 14.36
CA ARG A 123 -5.85 -7.78 14.81
C ARG A 123 -5.31 -6.38 14.55
N GLY A 124 -4.47 -5.86 15.45
CA GLY A 124 -3.80 -4.58 15.24
C GLY A 124 -2.79 -4.63 14.09
N TRP A 125 -2.59 -3.48 13.43
CA TRP A 125 -1.54 -3.26 12.44
C TRP A 125 -0.64 -2.11 12.92
N PHE A 126 0.61 -2.43 13.26
CA PHE A 126 1.59 -1.46 13.75
C PHE A 126 1.92 -0.44 12.64
N SER A 127 1.60 0.84 12.89
CA SER A 127 1.65 1.91 11.88
C SER A 127 2.41 3.15 12.38
N PRO A 128 3.71 3.03 12.71
CA PRO A 128 4.48 4.16 13.22
C PRO A 128 4.59 5.30 12.21
N ARG A 129 4.63 6.53 12.74
CA ARG A 129 4.73 7.76 11.95
C ARG A 129 5.94 7.72 11.03
N GLY A 130 5.74 7.94 9.74
CA GLY A 130 6.84 8.21 8.81
C GLY A 130 7.67 7.00 8.37
N LYS A 131 7.34 5.80 8.84
CA LYS A 131 8.16 4.60 8.62
C LYS A 131 7.57 3.62 7.61
N GLY A 132 6.28 3.72 7.32
CA GLY A 132 5.62 2.87 6.33
C GLY A 132 4.68 3.65 5.43
N ILE A 133 4.00 2.91 4.58
CA ILE A 133 2.94 3.42 3.72
C ILE A 133 1.65 2.81 4.25
N TRP A 134 0.81 3.65 4.85
CA TRP A 134 -0.49 3.28 5.39
C TRP A 134 -1.55 3.90 4.50
N LEU A 135 -2.29 3.08 3.76
CA LEU A 135 -3.20 3.61 2.76
C LEU A 135 -4.46 2.76 2.60
N SER A 136 -5.49 3.39 2.05
CA SER A 136 -6.70 2.73 1.60
C SER A 136 -7.18 3.34 0.27
N ILE A 137 -7.65 2.50 -0.64
CA ILE A 137 -8.21 2.94 -1.93
C ILE A 137 -9.66 2.51 -2.04
N VAL A 138 -10.51 3.41 -2.53
CA VAL A 138 -11.91 3.12 -2.86
C VAL A 138 -12.02 2.75 -4.33
N LEU A 139 -12.49 1.53 -4.62
CA LEU A 139 -12.77 1.04 -5.97
C LEU A 139 -14.26 0.82 -6.18
N ARG A 140 -14.71 0.92 -7.44
CA ARG A 140 -16.10 0.65 -7.86
C ARG A 140 -16.08 -0.31 -9.05
N PRO A 141 -15.66 -1.56 -8.82
CA PRO A 141 -15.38 -2.48 -9.92
C PRO A 141 -16.62 -2.90 -10.71
N PRO A 142 -16.47 -3.16 -12.01
CA PRO A 142 -17.56 -3.63 -12.86
C PRO A 142 -17.86 -5.13 -12.72
N PHE A 143 -17.07 -5.87 -11.93
CA PHE A 143 -17.25 -7.31 -11.71
C PHE A 143 -18.24 -7.60 -10.57
N GLN A 144 -18.69 -8.85 -10.51
CA GLN A 144 -19.77 -9.30 -9.62
C GLN A 144 -19.31 -9.40 -8.14
N PRO A 145 -20.22 -9.31 -7.15
CA PRO A 145 -19.88 -9.41 -5.73
C PRO A 145 -19.07 -10.65 -5.34
N TYR A 146 -19.33 -11.81 -5.98
CA TYR A 146 -18.60 -13.05 -5.71
C TYR A 146 -17.11 -12.98 -6.14
N ASP A 147 -16.73 -12.02 -6.98
CA ASP A 147 -15.35 -11.80 -7.39
C ASP A 147 -14.55 -10.91 -6.42
N ALA A 148 -15.22 -10.25 -5.47
CA ALA A 148 -14.57 -9.34 -4.53
C ALA A 148 -13.41 -9.95 -3.73
N PRO A 149 -13.45 -11.23 -3.28
CA PRO A 149 -12.28 -11.85 -2.63
C PRO A 149 -11.02 -11.86 -3.51
N LYS A 150 -11.18 -11.96 -4.84
CA LYS A 150 -10.07 -11.93 -5.80
C LYS A 150 -9.37 -10.57 -5.86
N CYS A 151 -10.01 -9.50 -5.40
CA CYS A 151 -9.35 -8.19 -5.24
C CYS A 151 -8.13 -8.27 -4.32
N THR A 152 -8.19 -9.11 -3.28
CA THR A 152 -7.04 -9.29 -2.38
C THR A 152 -5.86 -9.92 -3.12
N LEU A 153 -6.13 -10.95 -3.93
CA LEU A 153 -5.11 -11.65 -4.71
C LEU A 153 -4.52 -10.74 -5.80
N MET A 154 -5.37 -10.00 -6.49
CA MET A 154 -5.01 -8.97 -7.45
C MET A 154 -4.07 -7.92 -6.84
N THR A 155 -4.46 -7.39 -5.68
CA THR A 155 -3.67 -6.39 -4.95
C THR A 155 -2.31 -6.96 -4.53
N ALA A 156 -2.27 -8.22 -4.08
CA ALA A 156 -1.03 -8.89 -3.68
C ALA A 156 -0.05 -9.05 -4.86
N VAL A 157 -0.56 -9.37 -6.06
CA VAL A 157 0.27 -9.42 -7.28
C VAL A 157 0.85 -8.04 -7.60
N ALA A 158 0.00 -7.01 -7.66
CA ALA A 158 0.43 -5.64 -7.95
C ALA A 158 1.50 -5.13 -6.97
N LEU A 159 1.26 -5.29 -5.67
CA LEU A 159 2.20 -4.88 -4.62
C LEU A 159 3.53 -5.65 -4.73
N THR A 160 3.49 -6.95 -4.99
CA THR A 160 4.71 -7.76 -5.15
C THR A 160 5.53 -7.32 -6.35
N ARG A 161 4.88 -7.01 -7.49
CA ARG A 161 5.54 -6.45 -8.68
C ARG A 161 6.19 -5.11 -8.39
N ALA A 162 5.43 -4.17 -7.79
CA ALA A 162 5.91 -2.84 -7.46
C ALA A 162 7.12 -2.88 -6.50
N ILE A 163 7.04 -3.69 -5.45
CA ILE A 163 8.12 -3.86 -4.48
C ILE A 163 9.37 -4.43 -5.15
N ARG A 164 9.23 -5.53 -5.90
CA ARG A 164 10.37 -6.16 -6.59
C ARG A 164 11.04 -5.17 -7.56
N ARG A 165 10.27 -4.40 -8.32
CA ARG A 165 10.80 -3.42 -9.28
C ARG A 165 11.52 -2.27 -8.60
N THR A 166 10.94 -1.68 -7.57
CA THR A 166 11.50 -0.47 -6.91
C THR A 166 12.63 -0.77 -5.94
N THR A 167 12.61 -1.94 -5.32
CA THR A 167 13.53 -2.25 -4.22
C THR A 167 14.52 -3.38 -4.52
N GLY A 168 14.21 -4.26 -5.46
CA GLY A 168 14.94 -5.51 -5.69
C GLY A 168 14.65 -6.60 -4.66
N VAL A 169 13.82 -6.35 -3.64
CA VAL A 169 13.48 -7.33 -2.61
C VAL A 169 12.58 -8.41 -3.22
N LEU A 170 13.10 -9.63 -3.29
CA LEU A 170 12.41 -10.82 -3.82
C LEU A 170 11.37 -11.38 -2.83
N CYS A 171 10.41 -10.55 -2.47
CA CYS A 171 9.27 -10.94 -1.63
C CYS A 171 8.29 -11.84 -2.39
N GLY A 172 7.44 -12.56 -1.66
CA GLY A 172 6.42 -13.44 -2.25
C GLY A 172 5.12 -13.43 -1.46
N ILE A 173 4.06 -13.96 -2.10
CA ILE A 173 2.70 -13.84 -1.60
C ILE A 173 2.37 -15.01 -0.67
N LYS A 174 1.99 -14.70 0.56
CA LYS A 174 1.42 -15.66 1.50
C LYS A 174 -0.11 -15.52 1.47
N TRP A 175 -0.79 -16.59 1.10
CA TRP A 175 -2.25 -16.61 1.06
C TRP A 175 -2.84 -16.35 2.46
N PRO A 176 -3.94 -15.58 2.55
CA PRO A 176 -4.64 -14.94 1.44
C PRO A 176 -4.16 -13.52 1.13
N ASN A 177 -3.47 -12.86 2.06
CA ASN A 177 -3.44 -11.39 2.10
C ASN A 177 -2.13 -10.77 2.63
N ASP A 178 -1.05 -11.55 2.72
CA ASP A 178 0.23 -11.09 3.24
C ASP A 178 1.31 -11.17 2.15
N ILE A 179 2.29 -10.26 2.19
CA ILE A 179 3.54 -10.38 1.40
C ILE A 179 4.69 -10.54 2.38
N LEU A 180 5.50 -11.57 2.13
CA LEU A 180 6.61 -11.95 2.99
C LEU A 180 7.96 -11.84 2.29
N TYR A 181 9.01 -11.64 3.08
CA TYR A 181 10.40 -11.87 2.72
C TYR A 181 11.04 -12.73 3.80
N ASN A 182 11.66 -13.85 3.40
CA ASN A 182 12.26 -14.82 4.32
C ASN A 182 11.34 -15.22 5.51
N GLY A 183 10.06 -15.46 5.22
CA GLY A 183 9.05 -15.83 6.22
C GLY A 183 8.54 -14.68 7.10
N LYS A 184 9.12 -13.47 7.01
CA LYS A 184 8.70 -12.28 7.75
C LYS A 184 7.81 -11.37 6.91
N LYS A 185 6.78 -10.80 7.52
CA LYS A 185 5.78 -9.96 6.86
C LYS A 185 6.30 -8.56 6.56
N ILE A 186 6.13 -8.12 5.31
CA ILE A 186 6.38 -6.75 4.85
C ILE A 186 5.08 -6.00 4.58
N VAL A 187 4.09 -6.69 4.00
CA VAL A 187 2.81 -6.08 3.61
C VAL A 187 1.65 -6.87 4.19
N GLY A 188 0.64 -6.15 4.64
CA GLY A 188 -0.68 -6.67 4.97
C GLY A 188 -1.75 -6.00 4.10
N ILE A 189 -2.65 -6.81 3.55
CA ILE A 189 -3.77 -6.35 2.72
C ILE A 189 -5.08 -6.66 3.46
N LEU A 190 -6.00 -5.70 3.44
CA LEU A 190 -7.34 -5.83 3.97
C LEU A 190 -8.32 -5.35 2.90
N THR A 191 -9.17 -6.25 2.42
CA THR A 191 -10.25 -5.91 1.48
C THR A 191 -11.57 -5.95 2.24
N GLU A 192 -12.30 -4.83 2.21
CA GLU A 192 -13.64 -4.70 2.76
C GLU A 192 -14.59 -4.29 1.64
N MET A 193 -15.81 -4.84 1.61
CA MET A 193 -16.78 -4.58 0.55
C MET A 193 -18.10 -4.11 1.15
N SER A 194 -18.72 -3.14 0.49
CA SER A 194 -20.15 -2.85 0.63
C SER A 194 -20.83 -3.27 -0.67
N ALA A 195 -21.79 -4.18 -0.58
CA ALA A 195 -22.55 -4.68 -1.73
C ALA A 195 -24.02 -4.91 -1.36
N GLU A 196 -24.88 -4.77 -2.36
CA GLU A 196 -26.24 -5.30 -2.37
C GLU A 196 -26.24 -6.66 -3.10
N MET A 197 -27.39 -7.35 -3.16
CA MET A 197 -27.46 -8.72 -3.73
C MET A 197 -26.88 -8.81 -5.16
N ASP A 198 -27.11 -7.80 -6.00
CA ASP A 198 -26.74 -7.83 -7.42
C ASP A 198 -25.64 -6.83 -7.81
N ALA A 199 -25.15 -6.02 -6.87
CA ALA A 199 -24.21 -4.95 -7.18
C ALA A 199 -23.22 -4.64 -6.05
N ILE A 200 -21.96 -4.43 -6.42
CA ILE A 200 -20.96 -3.87 -5.52
C ILE A 200 -21.17 -2.36 -5.45
N ASN A 201 -21.42 -1.82 -4.26
CA ASN A 201 -21.46 -0.37 -4.04
C ASN A 201 -20.03 0.18 -4.07
N TYR A 202 -19.13 -0.43 -3.30
CA TYR A 202 -17.69 -0.16 -3.34
C TYR A 202 -16.87 -1.29 -2.71
N VAL A 203 -15.59 -1.29 -3.06
CA VAL A 203 -14.54 -2.06 -2.38
C VAL A 203 -13.54 -1.07 -1.78
N VAL A 204 -13.18 -1.28 -0.51
CA VAL A 204 -12.07 -0.58 0.15
C VAL A 204 -10.89 -1.53 0.27
N LEU A 205 -9.79 -1.17 -0.41
CA LEU A 205 -8.51 -1.88 -0.34
C LEU A 205 -7.58 -1.17 0.65
N GLY A 206 -7.51 -1.64 1.88
CA GLY A 206 -6.52 -1.25 2.87
C GLY A 206 -5.19 -1.98 2.64
N MET A 207 -4.09 -1.22 2.64
CA MET A 207 -2.73 -1.74 2.46
C MET A 207 -1.80 -1.08 3.47
N GLY A 208 -1.05 -1.91 4.20
CA GLY A 208 0.02 -1.45 5.06
C GLY A 208 1.35 -2.05 4.60
N THR A 209 2.32 -1.21 4.24
CA THR A 209 3.65 -1.63 3.80
C THR A 209 4.71 -1.10 4.77
N ASN A 210 5.47 -2.00 5.38
CA ASN A 210 6.61 -1.67 6.22
C ASN A 210 7.78 -1.24 5.33
N VAL A 211 8.11 0.06 5.28
CA VAL A 211 9.16 0.56 4.38
C VAL A 211 10.50 0.72 5.10
N ASN A 212 10.57 1.59 6.11
CA ASN A 212 11.79 2.03 6.79
C ASN A 212 11.74 1.80 8.31
N ILE A 213 10.94 0.83 8.79
CA ILE A 213 10.93 0.43 10.21
C ILE A 213 12.20 -0.36 10.49
N ALA A 214 13.02 0.09 11.44
CA ALA A 214 14.22 -0.64 11.88
C ALA A 214 13.83 -1.86 12.73
N ALA A 215 14.70 -2.87 12.78
CA ALA A 215 14.41 -4.13 13.47
C ALA A 215 14.05 -3.96 14.96
N ASP A 216 14.67 -2.99 15.64
CA ASP A 216 14.49 -2.65 17.05
C ASP A 216 13.30 -1.73 17.32
N GLU A 217 12.69 -1.15 16.28
CA GLU A 217 11.47 -0.33 16.38
C GLU A 217 10.19 -1.17 16.34
N PHE A 218 10.27 -2.45 15.94
CA PHE A 218 9.13 -3.34 16.01
C PHE A 218 8.81 -3.71 17.47
N PRO A 219 7.53 -3.73 17.86
CA PRO A 219 7.11 -4.34 19.11
C PRO A 219 7.64 -5.78 19.25
N SER A 220 7.95 -6.19 20.47
CA SER A 220 8.60 -7.48 20.78
C SER A 220 7.87 -8.68 20.17
N GLU A 221 6.54 -8.63 20.13
CA GLU A 221 5.65 -9.64 19.57
C GLU A 221 5.68 -9.71 18.04
N LEU A 222 6.19 -8.67 17.37
CA LEU A 222 6.30 -8.58 15.91
C LEU A 222 7.73 -8.84 15.40
N ALA A 223 8.77 -8.62 16.20
CA ALA A 223 10.17 -8.68 15.77
C ALA A 223 10.57 -10.01 15.08
N GLY A 224 9.96 -11.13 15.50
CA GLY A 224 10.19 -12.45 14.90
C GLY A 224 9.42 -12.72 13.60
N ILE A 225 8.35 -11.97 13.33
CA ILE A 225 7.36 -12.28 12.29
C ILE A 225 7.15 -11.16 11.27
N ALA A 226 7.71 -9.98 11.49
CA ALA A 226 7.65 -8.82 10.61
C ALA A 226 9.04 -8.31 10.25
N THR A 227 9.15 -7.69 9.09
CA THR A 227 10.34 -6.98 8.62
C THR A 227 9.90 -5.76 7.78
N SER A 228 10.85 -4.94 7.36
CA SER A 228 10.62 -3.81 6.46
C SER A 228 11.39 -3.99 5.15
N LEU A 229 11.04 -3.20 4.13
CA LEU A 229 11.80 -3.14 2.88
C LEU A 229 13.25 -2.74 3.15
N ALA A 230 13.48 -1.78 4.05
CA ALA A 230 14.81 -1.31 4.39
C ALA A 230 15.67 -2.38 5.03
N GLU A 231 15.13 -3.13 5.99
CA GLU A 231 15.81 -4.28 6.60
C GLU A 231 16.10 -5.38 5.56
N ALA A 232 15.15 -5.67 4.68
CA ALA A 232 15.31 -6.68 3.64
C ALA A 232 16.37 -6.31 2.59
N ALA A 233 16.55 -5.02 2.29
CA ALA A 233 17.51 -4.54 1.28
C ALA A 233 18.81 -3.98 1.87
N GLY A 234 18.90 -3.82 3.19
CA GLY A 234 20.03 -3.19 3.87
C GLY A 234 20.17 -1.68 3.65
N ARG A 235 19.11 -0.99 3.18
CA ARG A 235 19.12 0.46 2.91
C ARG A 235 17.71 1.06 2.92
N PRO A 236 17.53 2.36 3.28
CA PRO A 236 16.22 2.99 3.26
C PRO A 236 15.69 3.25 1.85
N PHE A 237 14.37 3.46 1.75
CA PHE A 237 13.67 3.80 0.53
C PHE A 237 12.85 5.08 0.66
N CYS A 238 12.78 5.86 -0.43
CA CYS A 238 11.82 6.95 -0.55
C CYS A 238 10.40 6.37 -0.64
N ARG A 239 9.55 6.65 0.36
CA ARG A 239 8.19 6.09 0.42
C ARG A 239 7.32 6.59 -0.73
N LYS A 240 7.55 7.82 -1.20
CA LYS A 240 6.85 8.39 -2.36
C LYS A 240 7.11 7.58 -3.64
N THR A 241 8.35 7.16 -3.87
CA THR A 241 8.71 6.35 -5.04
C THR A 241 8.04 4.98 -4.98
N VAL A 242 8.09 4.33 -3.82
CA VAL A 242 7.44 3.03 -3.61
C VAL A 242 5.92 3.15 -3.79
N LEU A 243 5.28 4.17 -3.21
CA LEU A 243 3.85 4.42 -3.33
C LEU A 243 3.42 4.65 -4.79
N LYS A 244 4.15 5.48 -5.55
CA LYS A 244 3.81 5.76 -6.95
C LYS A 244 3.86 4.49 -7.79
N GLU A 245 4.87 3.63 -7.59
CA GLU A 245 4.94 2.35 -8.28
C GLU A 245 3.80 1.42 -7.87
N ILE A 246 3.46 1.36 -6.58
CA ILE A 246 2.32 0.57 -6.08
C ILE A 246 1.03 1.00 -6.79
N LEU A 247 0.79 2.30 -6.89
CA LEU A 247 -0.41 2.83 -7.56
C LEU A 247 -0.41 2.51 -9.06
N ALA A 248 0.74 2.62 -9.74
CA ALA A 248 0.87 2.33 -11.16
C ALA A 248 0.64 0.84 -11.48
N GLU A 249 1.27 -0.06 -10.73
CA GLU A 249 1.08 -1.52 -10.89
C GLU A 249 -0.34 -1.93 -10.50
N LEU A 250 -0.91 -1.36 -9.43
CA LEU A 250 -2.27 -1.67 -9.01
C LEU A 250 -3.29 -1.23 -10.07
N GLU A 251 -3.15 -0.04 -10.64
CA GLU A 251 -4.06 0.40 -11.71
C GLU A 251 -3.91 -0.46 -12.97
N THR A 252 -2.69 -0.81 -13.35
CA THR A 252 -2.43 -1.69 -14.50
C THR A 252 -3.16 -3.03 -14.35
N VAL A 253 -2.97 -3.67 -13.20
CA VAL A 253 -3.58 -4.94 -12.88
C VAL A 253 -5.11 -4.81 -12.75
N TYR A 254 -5.59 -3.73 -12.12
CA TYR A 254 -7.02 -3.46 -11.96
C TYR A 254 -7.72 -3.33 -13.32
N LEU A 255 -7.17 -2.52 -14.22
CA LEU A 255 -7.71 -2.35 -15.57
C LEU A 255 -7.63 -3.64 -16.41
N GLU A 256 -6.60 -4.46 -16.21
CA GLU A 256 -6.48 -5.78 -16.85
C GLU A 256 -7.63 -6.69 -16.41
N VAL A 257 -7.86 -6.84 -15.09
CA VAL A 257 -8.93 -7.74 -14.60
C VAL A 257 -10.32 -7.22 -14.93
N SER A 258 -10.52 -5.89 -14.97
CA SER A 258 -11.80 -5.31 -15.36
C SER A 258 -12.15 -5.58 -16.84
N ARG A 259 -11.14 -5.78 -17.70
CA ARG A 259 -11.34 -6.03 -19.13
C ARG A 259 -11.36 -7.51 -19.50
N SER A 260 -10.52 -8.31 -18.86
CA SER A 260 -10.22 -9.67 -19.30
C SER A 260 -10.44 -10.74 -18.22
N GLY A 261 -10.96 -10.34 -17.05
CA GLY A 261 -11.18 -11.24 -15.93
C GLY A 261 -9.89 -11.59 -15.17
N PHE A 262 -10.01 -12.50 -14.20
CA PHE A 262 -8.95 -12.76 -13.22
C PHE A 262 -7.93 -13.82 -13.63
N ASP A 263 -8.16 -14.58 -14.71
CA ASP A 263 -7.36 -15.76 -15.05
C ASP A 263 -5.86 -15.47 -15.18
N GLY A 264 -5.50 -14.38 -15.87
CA GLY A 264 -4.10 -13.95 -16.02
C GLY A 264 -3.44 -13.65 -14.67
N ILE A 265 -4.16 -12.94 -13.81
CA ILE A 265 -3.69 -12.55 -12.48
C ILE A 265 -3.62 -13.74 -11.52
N LEU A 266 -4.54 -14.69 -11.60
CA LEU A 266 -4.46 -15.91 -10.79
C LEU A 266 -3.30 -16.81 -11.23
N LYS A 267 -2.97 -16.85 -12.53
CA LYS A 267 -1.76 -17.55 -13.01
C LYS A 267 -0.49 -16.92 -12.45
N GLU A 268 -0.42 -15.59 -12.46
CA GLU A 268 0.72 -14.87 -11.90
C GLU A 268 0.81 -15.03 -10.38
N TRP A 269 -0.32 -14.97 -9.68
CA TRP A 269 -0.38 -15.18 -8.24
C TRP A 269 0.25 -16.53 -7.85
N ARG A 270 -0.06 -17.60 -8.58
CA ARG A 270 0.54 -18.94 -8.36
C ARG A 270 2.07 -18.90 -8.45
N ARG A 271 2.62 -18.19 -9.43
CA ARG A 271 4.08 -18.04 -9.62
C ARG A 271 4.75 -17.27 -8.49
N LEU A 272 4.05 -16.29 -7.91
CA LEU A 272 4.55 -15.45 -6.83
C LEU A 272 4.28 -16.02 -5.44
N SER A 273 3.51 -17.10 -5.34
CA SER A 273 3.10 -17.68 -4.07
C SER A 273 4.28 -18.33 -3.34
N VAL A 274 4.41 -18.02 -2.05
CA VAL A 274 5.27 -18.75 -1.10
C VAL A 274 4.46 -19.72 -0.24
N THR A 275 3.16 -19.86 -0.53
CA THR A 275 2.26 -20.79 0.19
C THR A 275 2.19 -22.13 -0.52
N LEU A 276 2.13 -22.12 -1.86
CA LEU A 276 2.01 -23.33 -2.64
C LEU A 276 3.25 -24.21 -2.49
N GLY A 277 3.04 -25.53 -2.46
CA GLY A 277 4.07 -26.53 -2.22
C GLY A 277 4.53 -26.63 -0.77
N GLN A 278 3.94 -25.86 0.16
CA GLN A 278 4.26 -25.93 1.58
C GLN A 278 3.22 -26.72 2.37
N THR A 279 3.66 -27.40 3.43
CA THR A 279 2.74 -27.93 4.44
C THR A 279 2.19 -26.78 5.28
N VAL A 280 0.87 -26.66 5.29
CA VAL A 280 0.15 -25.60 5.97
C VAL A 280 -0.75 -26.16 7.05
N GLN A 281 -0.90 -25.39 8.11
CA GLN A 281 -1.95 -25.59 9.10
C GLN A 281 -3.06 -24.56 8.87
N VAL A 282 -4.26 -25.09 8.66
CA VAL A 282 -5.51 -24.36 8.50
C VAL A 282 -6.18 -24.30 9.86
N VAL A 283 -6.44 -23.09 10.35
CA VAL A 283 -7.15 -22.86 11.61
C VAL A 283 -8.39 -22.02 11.31
N GLY A 284 -9.58 -22.62 11.44
CA GLY A 284 -10.86 -21.92 11.39
C GLY A 284 -11.70 -22.10 12.66
N PRO A 285 -12.91 -21.51 12.72
CA PRO A 285 -13.77 -21.55 13.91
C PRO A 285 -14.05 -22.97 14.42
N ASP A 286 -14.43 -23.87 13.51
CA ASP A 286 -14.92 -25.22 13.87
C ASP A 286 -14.00 -26.34 13.40
N LYS A 287 -12.90 -26.01 12.72
CA LYS A 287 -11.98 -27.01 12.14
C LYS A 287 -10.53 -26.57 12.17
N GLN A 288 -9.65 -27.50 12.52
CA GLN A 288 -8.21 -27.38 12.38
C GLN A 288 -7.67 -28.62 11.69
N PHE A 289 -6.93 -28.42 10.61
CA PHE A 289 -6.28 -29.51 9.88
C PHE A 289 -4.97 -29.05 9.28
N SER A 290 -4.13 -30.02 8.90
CA SER A 290 -2.87 -29.77 8.20
C SER A 290 -2.87 -30.52 6.88
N GLY A 291 -2.18 -29.97 5.89
CA GLY A 291 -2.05 -30.58 4.57
C GLY A 291 -1.10 -29.80 3.68
N LEU A 292 -0.89 -30.30 2.47
CA LEU A 292 -0.07 -29.64 1.45
C LEU A 292 -0.92 -28.61 0.69
N ALA A 293 -0.52 -27.34 0.68
CA ALA A 293 -1.15 -26.33 -0.17
C ALA A 293 -0.77 -26.60 -1.63
N VAL A 294 -1.71 -27.07 -2.45
CA VAL A 294 -1.43 -27.55 -3.81
C VAL A 294 -1.77 -26.54 -4.89
N ASP A 295 -2.85 -25.77 -4.73
CA ASP A 295 -3.26 -24.75 -5.69
C ASP A 295 -4.24 -23.74 -5.08
N ILE A 296 -4.70 -22.78 -5.87
CA ILE A 296 -5.94 -22.03 -5.66
C ILE A 296 -6.95 -22.36 -6.76
N ASP A 297 -8.24 -22.34 -6.45
CA ASP A 297 -9.29 -22.52 -7.48
C ASP A 297 -9.60 -21.21 -8.23
N ALA A 298 -10.60 -21.24 -9.13
CA ALA A 298 -11.02 -20.08 -9.92
C ALA A 298 -11.65 -18.94 -9.09
N SER A 299 -12.12 -19.24 -7.87
CA SER A 299 -12.62 -18.24 -6.92
C SER A 299 -11.49 -17.61 -6.09
N GLY A 300 -10.29 -18.22 -6.12
CA GLY A 300 -9.15 -17.81 -5.30
C GLY A 300 -9.07 -18.49 -3.93
N ALA A 301 -9.93 -19.48 -3.67
CA ALA A 301 -9.86 -20.29 -2.46
C ALA A 301 -8.64 -21.24 -2.53
N LEU A 302 -7.98 -21.46 -1.40
CA LEU A 302 -6.80 -22.33 -1.35
C LEU A 302 -7.22 -23.80 -1.31
N LEU A 303 -6.61 -24.62 -2.16
CA LEU A 303 -6.78 -26.07 -2.19
C LEU A 303 -5.67 -26.74 -1.38
N VAL A 304 -6.07 -27.51 -0.38
CA VAL A 304 -5.16 -28.17 0.57
C VAL A 304 -5.36 -29.68 0.50
N GLN A 305 -4.33 -30.40 0.06
CA GLN A 305 -4.33 -31.86 0.04
C GLN A 305 -4.05 -32.40 1.45
N THR A 306 -5.02 -33.07 2.04
CA THR A 306 -4.86 -33.82 3.30
C THR A 306 -4.56 -35.29 2.99
N ALA A 307 -4.44 -36.13 4.03
CA ALA A 307 -4.22 -37.57 3.85
C ALA A 307 -5.36 -38.29 3.11
N GLY A 308 -6.58 -37.73 3.08
CA GLY A 308 -7.76 -38.41 2.53
C GLY A 308 -8.60 -37.61 1.54
N SER A 309 -8.39 -36.29 1.42
CA SER A 309 -9.24 -35.42 0.60
C SER A 309 -8.52 -34.16 0.14
N LEU A 310 -9.05 -33.53 -0.90
CA LEU A 310 -8.71 -32.16 -1.29
C LEU A 310 -9.70 -31.21 -0.61
N GLU A 311 -9.21 -30.38 0.31
CA GLU A 311 -10.01 -29.43 1.08
C GLU A 311 -9.93 -28.03 0.47
N THR A 312 -11.08 -27.38 0.27
CA THR A 312 -11.16 -25.99 -0.18
C THR A 312 -11.25 -25.04 1.02
N VAL A 313 -10.34 -24.07 1.07
CA VAL A 313 -10.19 -23.11 2.17
C VAL A 313 -10.55 -21.70 1.69
N ILE A 314 -11.64 -21.17 2.22
CA ILE A 314 -12.14 -19.84 1.88
C ILE A 314 -11.53 -18.81 2.83
N ALA A 315 -11.08 -17.68 2.28
CA ALA A 315 -10.35 -16.66 3.02
C ALA A 315 -11.07 -16.19 4.30
N GLY A 316 -12.40 -16.07 4.29
CA GLY A 316 -13.22 -15.56 5.40
C GLY A 316 -13.05 -16.29 6.74
N ASP A 317 -12.78 -17.59 6.71
CA ASP A 317 -12.91 -18.44 7.89
C ASP A 317 -11.58 -18.99 8.43
N VAL A 318 -10.44 -18.68 7.79
CA VAL A 318 -9.20 -19.44 8.07
C VAL A 318 -7.93 -18.59 8.18
N SER A 319 -7.13 -18.90 9.21
CA SER A 319 -5.72 -18.52 9.32
C SER A 319 -4.82 -19.63 8.79
N ILE A 320 -3.84 -19.28 7.95
CA ILE A 320 -2.81 -20.20 7.46
C ILE A 320 -1.47 -19.92 8.11
N ARG A 321 -0.83 -20.96 8.64
CA ARG A 321 0.54 -20.89 9.19
C ARG A 321 1.37 -22.06 8.66
N PRO A 322 2.69 -21.89 8.50
CA PRO A 322 3.58 -23.02 8.25
C PRO A 322 3.36 -24.07 9.35
N ALA A 323 3.31 -25.34 8.97
CA ALA A 323 3.33 -26.41 9.97
C ALA A 323 4.65 -26.33 10.75
N VAL A 324 4.59 -26.47 12.07
CA VAL A 324 5.79 -26.57 12.89
C VAL A 324 6.47 -27.88 12.50
N THR A 325 7.63 -27.78 11.86
CA THR A 325 8.53 -28.93 11.77
C THR A 325 9.05 -29.16 13.19
N GLU A 326 8.63 -30.25 13.83
CA GLU A 326 9.37 -30.74 14.99
C GLU A 326 10.82 -30.87 14.55
N LYS A 327 11.70 -30.07 15.14
CA LYS A 327 13.14 -30.29 15.00
C LYS A 327 13.38 -31.69 15.54
N SER A 328 13.67 -32.64 14.65
CA SER A 328 14.20 -33.94 15.02
C SER A 328 15.41 -33.67 15.93
N LYS A 329 15.32 -34.18 17.17
CA LYS A 329 16.41 -34.14 18.14
C LYS A 329 17.66 -34.83 17.60
#